data_AF-A0A2W6A5S1-F1
#
_entry.id   AF-A0A2W6A5S1-F1
#
_cell.length_a   1.000
_cell.length_b   1.000
_cell.length_c   1.000
_cell.angle_alpha   90.00
_cell.angle_beta   90.00
_cell.angle_gamma   90.00
#
_symmetry.space_group_name_H-M   'P 1'
#
loop_
_entity.id
_entity.type
_entity.pdbx_description
1 polymer ?
#
loop_
_entity_poly.entity_id
_entity_poly.type
_entity_poly.pdbx_seq_one_letter_code
_entity_poly.pdbx_strand_id
1 'polypeptide(L)'
;MRRVLFATVMLALTSHISAQQPKTYSAMEAAEHIGEHITVVGKVAGVHKSEDGHILINLGAPYPNESLTVFVPKESADHWGTRRSSRATTS
;
A
#
# COMPACT_ATOMS: atom_id res chain seq x y z
N MET A 1 22.30 -49.12 -18.02
CA MET A 1 21.82 -48.30 -16.89
C MET A 1 22.49 -46.92 -16.84
N ARG A 2 22.55 -46.18 -17.96
CA ARG A 2 23.28 -44.89 -18.07
C ARG A 2 22.50 -43.80 -18.85
N ARG A 3 21.21 -44.05 -19.11
CA ARG A 3 20.29 -43.11 -19.78
C ARG A 3 19.23 -42.55 -18.83
N VAL A 4 18.91 -43.28 -17.76
CA VAL A 4 17.96 -42.84 -16.72
C VAL A 4 18.61 -41.84 -15.75
N LEU A 5 19.94 -41.84 -15.64
CA LEU A 5 20.67 -40.95 -14.72
C LEU A 5 20.69 -39.47 -15.18
N PHE A 6 20.49 -39.21 -16.48
CA PHE A 6 20.49 -37.84 -17.02
C PHE A 6 19.10 -37.18 -16.99
N ALA A 7 18.03 -37.95 -16.81
CA ALA A 7 16.66 -37.42 -16.82
C ALA A 7 16.26 -36.77 -15.49
N THR A 8 16.93 -37.13 -14.39
CA THR A 8 16.56 -36.63 -13.04
C THR A 8 17.16 -35.27 -12.71
N VAL A 9 18.22 -34.85 -13.39
CA VAL A 9 18.89 -33.55 -13.12
C VAL A 9 18.18 -32.37 -13.81
N MET A 10 17.38 -32.62 -14.85
CA MET A 10 16.63 -31.58 -15.57
C MET A 10 15.27 -31.23 -14.95
N LEU A 11 14.84 -31.90 -13.87
CA LEU A 11 13.56 -31.66 -13.19
C LEU A 11 13.71 -30.81 -11.91
N ALA A 12 14.84 -30.14 -11.71
CA ALA A 12 15.10 -29.34 -10.51
C ALA A 12 15.12 -27.82 -10.77
N LEU A 13 14.65 -27.35 -11.93
CA LEU A 13 14.41 -25.93 -12.20
C LEU A 13 12.92 -25.59 -11.99
N THR A 14 12.40 -25.88 -10.80
CA THR A 14 11.12 -25.30 -10.37
C THR A 14 11.36 -23.84 -10.02
N SER A 15 11.15 -22.99 -11.02
CA SER A 15 11.17 -21.54 -10.92
C SER A 15 10.39 -21.08 -9.68
N HIS A 16 11.11 -20.60 -8.67
CA HIS A 16 10.49 -19.91 -7.56
C HIS A 16 9.99 -18.56 -8.08
N ILE A 17 8.72 -18.50 -8.47
CA ILE A 17 8.02 -17.22 -8.63
C ILE A 17 7.82 -16.69 -7.22
N SER A 18 8.79 -15.92 -6.74
CA SER A 18 8.61 -15.13 -5.53
C SER A 18 7.65 -13.99 -5.88
N ALA A 19 6.42 -14.06 -5.35
CA ALA A 19 5.49 -12.95 -5.40
C ALA A 19 6.09 -11.81 -4.57
N GLN A 20 6.75 -10.86 -5.22
CA GLN A 20 7.32 -9.70 -4.54
C GLN A 20 6.16 -8.89 -3.96
N GLN A 21 6.08 -8.84 -2.63
CA GLN A 21 5.07 -8.03 -1.97
C GLN A 21 5.24 -6.57 -2.43
N PRO A 22 4.14 -5.86 -2.74
CA PRO A 22 4.20 -4.44 -3.08
C PRO A 22 4.96 -3.70 -1.98
N LYS A 23 6.02 -2.98 -2.36
CA LYS A 23 6.82 -2.22 -1.39
C LYS A 23 5.95 -1.10 -0.82
N THR A 24 5.77 -1.10 0.49
CA THR A 24 5.04 -0.05 1.22
C THR A 24 6.01 0.80 2.01
N TYR A 25 5.73 2.10 2.07
CA TYR A 25 6.51 3.10 2.80
C TYR A 25 5.72 3.66 3.96
N SER A 26 6.40 4.13 5.00
CA SER A 26 5.80 4.91 6.06
C SER A 26 5.46 6.33 5.59
N ALA A 27 4.63 7.03 6.36
CA ALA A 27 4.30 8.43 6.08
C ALA A 27 5.54 9.34 6.08
N MET A 28 6.57 9.03 6.88
CA MET A 28 7.81 9.81 6.93
C MET A 28 8.70 9.58 5.71
N GLU A 29 8.80 8.33 5.24
CA GLU A 29 9.60 7.97 4.06
C GLU A 29 9.00 8.54 2.76
N ALA A 30 7.70 8.86 2.74
CA ALA A 30 7.05 9.42 1.55
C ALA A 30 7.70 10.71 1.03
N ALA A 31 8.36 11.48 1.90
CA ALA A 31 9.08 12.70 1.52
C ALA A 31 10.28 12.43 0.60
N GLU A 32 10.82 11.21 0.61
CA GLU A 32 11.96 10.81 -0.24
C GLU A 32 11.54 10.38 -1.65
N HIS A 33 10.23 10.27 -1.92
CA HIS A 33 9.66 9.69 -3.13
C HIS A 33 8.82 10.69 -3.96
N ILE A 34 9.31 11.92 -4.09
CA ILE A 34 8.62 12.96 -4.86
C ILE A 34 8.61 12.63 -6.35
N GLY A 35 7.43 12.67 -6.96
CA GLY A 35 7.24 12.36 -8.39
C GLY A 35 7.08 10.87 -8.70
N GLU A 36 7.11 10.00 -7.68
CA GLU A 36 6.90 8.57 -7.83
C GLU A 36 5.47 8.16 -7.45
N HIS A 37 5.01 7.03 -8.01
CA HIS A 37 3.78 6.37 -7.56
C HIS A 37 4.13 5.30 -6.53
N ILE A 38 3.89 5.59 -5.25
CA ILE A 38 4.20 4.69 -4.13
C ILE A 38 2.96 4.30 -3.33
N THR A 39 3.06 3.22 -2.55
CA THR A 39 2.05 2.87 -1.54
C THR A 39 2.55 3.30 -0.17
N VAL A 40 1.79 4.15 0.51
CA VAL A 40 2.09 4.60 1.88
C VAL A 40 1.13 3.94 2.86
N VAL A 41 1.67 3.43 3.97
CA VAL A 41 0.92 2.88 5.09
C VAL A 41 1.23 3.70 6.34
N GLY A 42 0.19 4.20 6.99
CA GLY A 42 0.33 4.98 8.21
C GLY A 42 -0.95 4.99 9.03
N LYS A 43 -0.83 5.37 10.30
CA LYS A 43 -1.98 5.58 11.18
C LYS A 43 -2.69 6.87 10.77
N VAL A 44 -4.00 6.79 10.54
CA VAL A 44 -4.84 7.98 10.32
C VAL A 44 -5.02 8.71 11.64
N ALA A 45 -4.60 9.96 11.70
CA ALA A 45 -4.73 10.82 12.86
C ALA A 45 -5.89 11.83 12.73
N GLY A 46 -6.29 12.15 11.50
CA GLY A 46 -7.42 13.04 11.23
C GLY A 46 -7.91 12.91 9.79
N VAL A 47 -9.21 13.15 9.60
CA VAL A 47 -9.85 13.24 8.28
C VAL A 47 -10.69 14.49 8.28
N HIS A 48 -10.47 15.36 7.30
CA HIS A 48 -11.21 16.61 7.13
C HIS A 48 -11.81 16.66 5.74
N LYS A 49 -13.10 16.99 5.64
CA LYS A 49 -13.76 17.27 4.37
C LYS A 49 -13.96 18.77 4.25
N SER A 50 -13.36 19.37 3.23
CA SER A 50 -13.54 20.78 2.90
C SER A 50 -14.96 21.08 2.42
N GLU A 51 -15.37 22.34 2.48
CA GLU A 51 -16.67 22.80 1.96
C GLU A 51 -16.85 22.48 0.47
N ASP A 52 -15.77 22.58 -0.32
CA ASP A 52 -15.74 22.26 -1.75
C ASP A 52 -15.71 20.75 -2.06
N GLY A 53 -15.70 19.91 -1.02
CA GLY A 53 -15.87 18.46 -1.13
C GLY A 53 -14.58 17.64 -1.22
N HIS A 54 -13.40 18.26 -1.20
CA HIS A 54 -12.12 17.57 -1.09
C HIS A 54 -11.94 16.94 0.30
N ILE A 55 -11.18 15.85 0.38
CA ILE A 55 -10.82 15.20 1.64
C ILE A 55 -9.32 15.34 1.88
N LEU A 56 -8.95 15.74 3.11
CA LEU A 56 -7.59 15.76 3.60
C LEU A 56 -7.46 14.70 4.70
N ILE A 57 -6.40 13.90 4.64
CA ILE A 57 -6.15 12.81 5.59
C ILE A 57 -4.76 12.99 6.16
N ASN A 58 -4.68 13.19 7.47
CA ASN A 58 -3.41 13.33 8.16
C ASN A 58 -2.94 11.97 8.68
N LEU A 59 -1.72 11.60 8.33
CA LEU A 59 -1.07 10.38 8.80
C LEU A 59 -0.01 10.68 9.87
N GLY A 60 0.11 9.77 10.83
CA GLY A 60 1.06 9.86 11.95
C GLY A 60 0.44 10.54 13.16
N ALA A 61 0.45 11.87 13.18
CA ALA A 61 -0.06 12.69 14.27
C ALA A 61 -1.11 13.72 13.79
N PRO A 62 -1.93 14.30 14.70
CA PRO A 62 -2.89 15.33 14.34
C PRO A 62 -2.22 16.62 13.86
N TYR A 63 -2.96 17.41 13.08
CA TYR A 63 -2.53 18.74 12.66
C TYR A 63 -2.11 19.61 13.86
N PRO A 64 -1.02 20.41 13.77
CA PRO A 64 -0.13 20.61 12.62
C PRO A 64 1.12 19.72 12.61
N ASN A 65 1.12 18.61 13.34
CA ASN A 65 2.31 17.76 13.55
C ASN A 65 2.28 16.48 12.70
N GLU A 66 1.41 16.38 11.69
CA GLU A 66 1.33 15.21 10.82
C GLU A 66 2.62 14.97 10.04
N SER A 67 2.89 13.72 9.69
CA SER A 67 4.05 13.39 8.84
C SER A 67 3.71 13.49 7.35
N LEU A 68 2.44 13.24 6.99
CA LEU A 68 1.95 13.31 5.63
C LEU A 68 0.47 13.69 5.64
N THR A 69 0.11 14.63 4.76
CA THR A 69 -1.28 14.95 4.44
C THR A 69 -1.61 14.40 3.05
N VAL A 70 -2.56 13.48 2.98
CA VAL A 70 -3.07 12.96 1.71
C VAL A 70 -4.23 13.83 1.25
N PHE A 71 -4.14 14.36 0.03
CA PHE A 71 -5.22 15.07 -0.63
C PHE A 71 -6.00 14.13 -1.53
N VAL A 72 -7.31 14.05 -1.32
CA VAL A 72 -8.24 13.32 -2.16
C VAL A 72 -9.15 14.34 -2.86
N PRO A 73 -9.06 14.44 -4.20
CA PRO A 73 -9.93 15.30 -4.99
C PRO A 73 -11.42 14.95 -4.81
N LYS A 74 -12.29 15.94 -4.96
CA LYS A 74 -13.75 15.77 -4.71
C LYS A 74 -14.36 14.68 -5.59
N GLU A 75 -13.88 14.53 -6.82
CA GLU A 75 -14.31 13.50 -7.78
C GLU A 75 -14.00 12.07 -7.31
N SER A 76 -13.07 11.92 -6.36
CA SER A 76 -12.70 10.62 -5.77
C SER A 76 -13.28 10.42 -4.37
N ALA A 77 -13.95 11.43 -3.81
CA ALA A 77 -14.42 11.41 -2.42
C ALA A 77 -15.47 10.32 -2.16
N ASP A 78 -16.32 10.01 -3.15
CA ASP A 78 -17.39 9.02 -3.02
C ASP A 78 -16.86 7.59 -2.80
N HIS A 79 -15.63 7.30 -3.25
CA HIS A 79 -15.00 6.00 -3.06
C HIS A 79 -14.43 5.80 -1.65
N TRP A 80 -14.32 6.86 -0.85
CA TRP A 80 -13.68 6.82 0.46
C TRP A 80 -14.62 6.42 1.62
N GLY A 81 -15.94 6.38 1.37
CA GLY A 81 -16.96 6.01 2.37
C GLY A 81 -17.14 4.51 2.61
N THR A 82 -16.63 3.64 1.72
CA THR A 82 -17.02 2.21 1.69
C THR A 82 -16.00 1.25 2.33
N ARG A 83 -14.75 1.68 2.58
CA ARG A 83 -13.66 0.79 3.05
C ARG A 83 -13.45 0.75 4.58
N ARG A 84 -14.52 0.86 5.39
CA ARG A 84 -14.39 0.76 6.87
C ARG A 84 -14.64 -0.65 7.45
N SER A 85 -15.14 -1.64 6.70
CA SER A 85 -15.56 -2.93 7.29
C SER A 85 -14.82 -4.20 6.88
N SER A 86 -13.90 -4.21 5.90
CA SER A 86 -13.36 -5.49 5.39
C SER A 86 -12.12 -6.03 6.09
N ARG A 87 -11.74 -5.53 7.27
CA ARG A 87 -10.56 -6.02 8.04
C ARG A 87 -10.88 -6.52 9.45
N ALA A 88 -12.12 -6.91 9.69
CA ALA A 88 -12.54 -7.51 10.96
C ALA A 88 -13.26 -8.84 10.73
N THR A 89 -12.72 -9.73 9.90
CA THR A 89 -13.12 -11.15 9.89
C THR A 89 -12.00 -12.03 9.34
N THR A 90 -10.92 -12.18 10.10
CA THR A 90 -10.04 -13.35 9.97
C THR A 90 -9.43 -13.63 11.34
N SER A 91 -10.15 -14.44 12.13
CA SER A 91 -9.67 -15.50 13.03
C SER A 91 -10.81 -15.92 13.95
#